data_AF-A0A526S564-F1
#
_entry.id   AF-A0A526S564-F1
#
_cell.length_a   1.000
_cell.length_b   1.000
_cell.length_c   1.000
_cell.angle_alpha   90.00
_cell.angle_beta   90.00
_cell.angle_gamma   90.00
#
_symmetry.space_group_name_H-M   'P 1'
#
loop_
_entity.id
_entity.type
_entity.pdbx_description
1 polymer ?
#
loop_
_entity_poly.entity_id
_entity_poly.type
_entity_poly.pdbx_seq_one_letter_code
_entity_poly.pdbx_strand_id
1 'polypeptide(L)'
;MRSCRSAFAAIALFSGVLNVLMLSSSIYMLEIYDRVLPSRSVPTLIGLSLLVAILYAGQAVLDFVRGRILVRIGTALDEALGARVYASVLKLPLKLGRGGDNMQPVRDLDSVRTFMSGSGPTALFDLPWLPLYLAIIFMFHVLLGLTALVGAIVLVLLTVYAERLTRKPVTSGTQTGIVRNGLTLAGNRNAEVIAALGMGGRMAAKWEEANRDYLAEQRSVSDIAGGFGAVSKMLRMLLQSAMLGVGAWLVIEQQATAGIIITASILSGRALAPVDLVIANWKWFLTARQGWQRLNRMLAAMPADARPMARPMPARHV
;
A
#
# COMPACT_ATOMS: atom_id res chain seq x y z
N MET A 1 12.29 17.47 -8.60
CA MET A 1 12.89 16.19 -8.13
C MET A 1 13.63 16.31 -6.78
N ARG A 2 14.37 17.40 -6.47
CA ARG A 2 14.99 17.57 -5.13
C ARG A 2 13.98 17.61 -3.96
N SER A 3 12.82 18.26 -4.17
CA SER A 3 11.73 18.33 -3.17
C SER A 3 11.09 16.95 -2.85
N CYS A 4 11.08 16.02 -3.81
CA CYS A 4 10.61 14.66 -3.56
C CYS A 4 11.59 13.89 -2.66
N ARG A 5 12.90 14.00 -2.90
CA ARG A 5 13.90 13.28 -2.09
C ARG A 5 13.89 13.69 -0.62
N SER A 6 13.69 14.98 -0.32
CA SER A 6 13.51 15.44 1.06
C SER A 6 12.21 14.95 1.68
N ALA A 7 11.11 14.88 0.92
CA ALA A 7 9.85 14.33 1.40
C ALA A 7 9.94 12.81 1.69
N PHE A 8 10.58 12.04 0.82
CA PHE A 8 10.84 10.61 1.03
C PHE A 8 11.75 10.36 2.24
N ALA A 9 12.82 11.16 2.40
CA ALA A 9 13.70 11.07 3.57
C ALA A 9 12.96 11.43 4.87
N ALA A 10 12.11 12.47 4.85
CA ALA A 10 11.27 12.82 6.00
C ALA A 10 10.33 11.66 6.36
N ILE A 11 9.64 11.04 5.38
CA ILE A 11 8.76 9.89 5.65
C ILE A 11 9.53 8.71 6.25
N ALA A 12 10.73 8.41 5.74
CA ALA A 12 11.56 7.35 6.29
C ALA A 12 11.96 7.64 7.75
N LEU A 13 12.33 8.88 8.07
CA LEU A 13 12.64 9.31 9.43
C LEU A 13 11.40 9.23 10.35
N PHE A 14 10.24 9.70 9.89
CA PHE A 14 8.98 9.59 10.64
C PHE A 14 8.59 8.14 10.89
N SER A 15 8.73 7.27 9.87
CA SER A 15 8.54 5.82 10.03
C SER A 15 9.47 5.25 11.09
N GLY A 16 10.75 5.65 11.10
CA GLY A 16 11.68 5.21 12.15
C GLY A 16 11.29 5.65 13.55
N VAL A 17 10.95 6.92 13.74
CA VAL A 17 10.49 7.44 15.04
C VAL A 17 9.22 6.70 15.48
N LEU A 18 8.27 6.48 14.57
CA LEU A 18 7.04 5.74 14.87
C LEU A 18 7.32 4.29 15.25
N ASN A 19 8.18 3.58 14.51
CA ASN A 19 8.56 2.20 14.83
C ASN A 19 9.26 2.13 16.19
N VAL A 20 10.11 3.11 16.55
CA VAL A 20 10.71 3.23 17.89
C VAL A 20 9.64 3.47 18.96
N LEU A 21 8.73 4.42 18.75
CA LEU A 21 7.63 4.70 19.69
C LEU A 21 6.71 3.49 19.86
N MET A 22 6.54 2.64 18.84
CA MET A 22 5.78 1.40 18.97
C MET A 22 6.37 0.42 20.00
N LEU A 23 7.70 0.44 20.23
CA LEU A 23 8.32 -0.38 21.28
C LEU A 23 7.84 0.02 22.67
N SER A 24 7.40 1.27 22.87
CA SER A 24 6.89 1.76 24.16
C SER A 24 5.81 0.83 24.72
N SER A 25 4.94 0.29 23.86
CA SER A 25 3.91 -0.67 24.25
C SER A 25 4.46 -1.97 24.82
N SER A 26 5.54 -2.48 24.21
CA SER A 26 6.19 -3.73 24.61
C SER A 26 7.03 -3.52 25.86
N ILE A 27 7.77 -2.40 25.94
CA ILE A 27 8.56 -2.00 27.11
C ILE A 27 7.64 -1.79 28.34
N TYR A 28 6.48 -1.18 28.16
CA TYR A 28 5.51 -1.00 29.24
C TYR A 28 5.07 -2.33 29.85
N MET A 29 4.75 -3.31 29.00
CA MET A 29 4.38 -4.66 29.46
C MET A 29 5.56 -5.34 30.17
N LEU A 30 6.78 -5.24 29.63
CA LEU A 30 7.98 -5.77 30.27
C LEU A 30 8.16 -5.20 31.69
N GLU A 31 8.13 -3.87 31.84
CA GLU A 31 8.29 -3.20 33.14
C GLU A 31 7.16 -3.53 34.13
N ILE A 32 5.91 -3.65 33.65
CA ILE A 32 4.80 -4.04 34.52
C ILE A 32 5.06 -5.43 35.12
N TYR A 33 5.34 -6.42 34.27
CA TYR A 33 5.46 -7.81 34.70
C TYR A 33 6.74 -8.07 35.51
N ASP A 34 7.86 -7.46 35.12
CA ASP A 34 9.15 -7.75 35.74
C ASP A 34 9.46 -6.81 36.92
N ARG A 35 8.87 -5.61 36.97
CA ARG A 35 9.20 -4.61 38.00
C ARG A 35 8.01 -4.21 38.86
N VAL A 36 6.86 -3.87 38.27
CA VAL A 36 5.71 -3.35 39.03
C VAL A 36 5.00 -4.45 39.82
N LEU A 37 4.73 -5.59 39.20
CA LEU A 37 4.06 -6.72 39.86
C LEU A 37 4.87 -7.26 41.05
N PRO A 38 6.18 -7.51 40.93
CA PRO A 38 6.99 -7.96 42.06
C PRO A 38 7.14 -6.90 43.16
N SER A 39 7.35 -5.63 42.79
CA SER A 39 7.54 -4.54 43.77
C SER A 39 6.25 -4.05 44.43
N ARG A 40 5.09 -4.39 43.87
CA ARG A 40 3.75 -3.93 44.32
C ARG A 40 3.66 -2.41 44.51
N SER A 41 4.45 -1.65 43.76
CA SER A 41 4.57 -0.20 43.92
C SER A 41 3.58 0.55 43.02
N VAL A 42 2.48 0.99 43.61
CA VAL A 42 1.47 1.84 42.95
C VAL A 42 2.08 3.14 42.39
N PRO A 43 3.00 3.84 43.08
CA PRO A 43 3.65 5.03 42.52
C PRO A 43 4.38 4.76 41.19
N THR A 44 5.11 3.64 41.07
CA THR A 44 5.78 3.29 39.81
C THR A 44 4.80 2.95 38.69
N LEU A 45 3.69 2.27 39.01
CA LEU A 45 2.63 1.98 38.04
C LEU A 45 2.06 3.28 37.45
N ILE A 46 1.73 4.25 38.31
CA ILE A 46 1.18 5.54 37.87
C ILE A 46 2.19 6.29 37.01
N GLY A 47 3.46 6.34 37.43
CA GLY A 47 4.52 6.99 36.68
C GLY A 47 4.71 6.40 35.28
N LEU A 48 4.79 5.07 35.18
CA LEU A 48 4.91 4.36 33.89
C LEU A 48 3.66 4.52 33.03
N SER A 49 2.46 4.46 33.63
CA SER A 49 1.19 4.66 32.91
C SER A 49 1.10 6.06 32.30
N LEU A 50 1.49 7.09 33.07
CA LEU A 50 1.51 8.47 32.59
C LEU A 50 2.54 8.66 31.46
N LEU A 51 3.73 8.08 31.62
CA LEU A 51 4.77 8.11 30.58
C LEU A 51 4.26 7.50 29.27
N VAL A 52 3.65 6.32 29.34
CA VAL A 52 3.13 5.63 28.14
C VAL A 52 1.95 6.38 27.53
N ALA A 53 1.09 6.99 28.34
CA ALA A 53 0.02 7.85 27.84
C ALA A 53 0.58 9.04 27.03
N ILE A 54 1.65 9.67 27.51
CA ILE A 54 2.34 10.75 26.77
C ILE A 54 2.97 10.21 25.47
N LEU A 55 3.65 9.06 25.52
CA LEU A 55 4.26 8.44 24.35
C LEU A 55 3.22 8.06 23.29
N TYR A 56 2.07 7.51 23.69
CA TYR A 56 0.97 7.19 22.78
C TYR A 56 0.30 8.43 22.20
N ALA A 57 0.17 9.51 22.97
CA ALA A 57 -0.29 10.80 22.45
C ALA A 57 0.68 11.33 21.38
N GLY A 58 1.99 11.26 21.64
CA GLY A 58 3.02 11.59 20.66
C GLY A 58 2.95 10.72 19.40
N GLN A 59 2.77 9.40 19.57
CA GLN A 59 2.62 8.46 18.46
C GLN A 59 1.40 8.82 17.59
N ALA A 60 0.25 9.11 18.20
CA ALA A 60 -0.96 9.50 17.47
C ALA A 60 -0.77 10.79 16.67
N VAL A 61 -0.09 11.79 17.24
CA VAL A 61 0.23 13.04 16.53
C VAL A 61 1.16 12.77 15.34
N LEU A 62 2.21 11.97 15.53
CA LEU A 62 3.15 11.64 14.46
C LEU A 62 2.48 10.82 13.34
N ASP A 63 1.61 9.87 13.69
CA ASP A 63 0.82 9.10 12.71
C ASP A 63 -0.12 10.01 11.90
N PHE A 64 -0.77 10.97 12.57
CA PHE A 64 -1.62 11.96 11.91
C PHE A 64 -0.81 12.85 10.94
N VAL A 65 0.35 13.34 11.37
CA VAL A 65 1.25 14.15 10.53
C VAL A 65 1.75 13.34 9.34
N ARG A 66 2.15 12.08 9.55
CA ARG A 66 2.57 11.16 8.48
C ARG A 66 1.46 10.99 7.44
N GLY A 67 0.23 10.73 7.86
CA GLY A 67 -0.91 10.62 6.95
C GLY A 67 -1.15 11.90 6.12
N ARG A 68 -1.04 13.08 6.76
CA ARG A 68 -1.17 14.38 6.06
C ARG A 68 -0.06 14.61 5.04
N ILE A 69 1.17 14.19 5.34
CA ILE A 69 2.31 14.28 4.41
C ILE A 69 2.06 13.41 3.18
N LEU A 70 1.61 12.16 3.35
CA LEU A 70 1.33 11.26 2.23
C LEU A 70 0.23 11.82 1.31
N VAL A 71 -0.84 12.38 1.88
CA VAL A 71 -1.89 13.04 1.09
C VAL A 71 -1.33 14.23 0.30
N ARG A 72 -0.50 15.08 0.93
CA ARG A 72 0.14 16.22 0.25
C ARG A 72 1.07 15.79 -0.87
N ILE A 73 1.80 14.69 -0.71
CA ILE A 73 2.65 14.12 -1.77
C ILE A 73 1.79 13.64 -2.94
N GLY A 74 0.66 12.98 -2.67
CA GLY A 74 -0.31 12.60 -3.69
C GLY A 74 -0.82 13.81 -4.47
N THR A 75 -1.23 14.88 -3.78
CA THR A 75 -1.69 16.12 -4.42
C THR A 75 -0.58 16.82 -5.22
N ALA A 76 0.64 16.91 -4.68
CA ALA A 76 1.75 17.54 -5.39
C ALA A 76 2.14 16.77 -6.66
N LEU A 77 2.01 15.43 -6.65
CA LEU A 77 2.20 14.61 -7.84
C LEU A 77 1.15 14.90 -8.90
N ASP A 78 -0.11 15.02 -8.48
CA ASP A 78 -1.25 15.35 -9.34
C ASP A 78 -1.13 16.75 -9.93
N GLU A 79 -0.75 17.76 -9.15
CA GLU A 79 -0.49 19.12 -9.65
C GLU A 79 0.67 19.16 -10.66
N ALA A 80 1.74 18.41 -10.40
CA ALA A 80 2.92 18.40 -11.27
C ALA A 80 2.68 17.69 -12.62
N LEU A 81 1.84 16.66 -12.64
CA LEU A 81 1.59 15.85 -13.84
C LEU A 81 0.24 16.13 -14.50
N GLY A 82 -0.74 16.61 -13.76
CA GLY A 82 -2.14 16.75 -14.19
C GLY A 82 -2.29 17.61 -15.44
N ALA A 83 -1.68 18.80 -15.46
CA ALA A 83 -1.70 19.67 -16.64
C ALA A 83 -1.08 19.00 -17.88
N ARG A 84 0.04 18.28 -17.69
CA ARG A 84 0.74 17.58 -18.79
C ARG A 84 -0.05 16.37 -19.28
N VAL A 85 -0.64 15.60 -18.38
CA VAL A 85 -1.50 14.45 -18.69
C VAL A 85 -2.73 14.92 -19.43
N TYR A 86 -3.41 15.96 -18.94
CA TYR A 86 -4.59 16.54 -19.61
C TYR A 86 -4.27 17.06 -21.02
N ALA A 87 -3.17 17.81 -21.19
CA ALA A 87 -2.74 18.27 -22.51
C ALA A 87 -2.41 17.10 -23.46
N SER A 88 -1.87 16.00 -22.94
CA SER A 88 -1.60 14.79 -23.71
C SER A 88 -2.89 14.07 -24.13
N VAL A 89 -3.89 14.02 -23.23
CA VAL A 89 -5.22 13.46 -23.50
C VAL A 89 -5.93 14.21 -24.62
N LEU A 90 -5.82 15.54 -24.66
CA LEU A 90 -6.38 16.36 -25.75
C LEU A 90 -5.72 16.08 -27.11
N LYS A 91 -4.45 15.68 -27.11
CA LYS A 91 -3.67 15.39 -28.34
C LYS A 91 -3.75 13.94 -28.80
N LEU A 92 -4.09 13.01 -27.90
CA LEU A 92 -4.22 11.58 -28.20
C LEU A 92 -5.08 11.30 -29.44
N PRO A 93 -6.29 11.88 -29.57
CA PRO A 93 -7.16 11.64 -30.72
C PRO A 93 -6.59 12.13 -32.05
N LEU A 94 -5.71 13.14 -32.00
CA LEU A 94 -5.10 13.75 -33.20
C LEU A 94 -3.97 12.86 -33.78
N LYS A 95 -3.31 12.06 -32.94
CA LYS A 95 -2.19 11.19 -33.36
C LYS A 95 -2.59 9.73 -33.56
N LEU A 96 -3.43 9.19 -32.68
CA LEU A 96 -3.81 7.77 -32.66
C LEU A 96 -5.20 7.51 -33.24
N GLY A 97 -5.88 8.57 -33.69
CA GLY A 97 -7.27 8.52 -34.15
C GLY A 97 -8.29 8.48 -33.01
N ARG A 98 -9.57 8.67 -33.36
CA ARG A 98 -10.69 8.75 -32.39
C ARG A 98 -11.07 7.41 -31.73
N GLY A 99 -10.31 6.32 -31.96
CA GLY A 99 -10.69 4.96 -31.59
C GLY A 99 -10.39 4.51 -30.15
N GLY A 100 -9.47 5.17 -29.44
CA GLY A 100 -8.99 4.71 -28.13
C GLY A 100 -9.70 5.30 -26.90
N ASP A 101 -9.52 4.66 -25.74
CA ASP A 101 -9.90 5.21 -24.43
C ASP A 101 -8.97 6.36 -24.04
N ASN A 102 -9.35 7.57 -24.44
CA ASN A 102 -8.58 8.79 -24.19
C ASN A 102 -8.53 9.17 -22.69
N MET A 103 -9.40 8.59 -21.85
CA MET A 103 -9.46 8.90 -20.41
C MET A 103 -8.54 7.99 -19.59
N GLN A 104 -7.99 6.92 -20.18
CA GLN A 104 -7.12 5.98 -19.48
C GLN A 104 -5.91 6.66 -18.77
N PRO A 105 -5.22 7.65 -19.35
CA PRO A 105 -4.12 8.33 -18.67
C PRO A 105 -4.55 9.08 -17.39
N VAL A 106 -5.75 9.66 -17.38
CA VAL A 106 -6.29 10.35 -16.19
C VAL A 106 -6.56 9.33 -15.09
N ARG A 107 -7.21 8.20 -15.42
CA ARG A 107 -7.46 7.12 -14.46
C ARG A 107 -6.17 6.48 -13.92
N ASP A 108 -5.15 6.39 -14.75
CA ASP A 108 -3.83 5.91 -14.35
C ASP A 108 -3.17 6.88 -13.34
N LEU A 109 -3.31 8.19 -13.55
CA LEU A 109 -2.80 9.21 -12.63
C LEU A 109 -3.54 9.16 -11.30
N ASP A 110 -4.87 9.05 -11.34
CA ASP A 110 -5.70 8.87 -10.14
C ASP A 110 -5.29 7.62 -9.35
N SER A 111 -5.07 6.49 -10.04
CA SER A 111 -4.65 5.24 -9.40
C SER A 111 -3.30 5.39 -8.68
N VAL A 112 -2.35 6.10 -9.28
CA VAL A 112 -1.04 6.38 -8.66
C VAL A 112 -1.21 7.33 -7.47
N ARG A 113 -2.01 8.39 -7.61
CA ARG A 113 -2.31 9.34 -6.53
C ARG A 113 -2.94 8.62 -5.34
N THR A 114 -3.97 7.80 -5.57
CA THR A 114 -4.68 7.05 -4.52
C THR A 114 -3.73 6.12 -3.78
N PHE A 115 -2.85 5.41 -4.50
CA PHE A 115 -1.84 4.56 -3.87
C PHE A 115 -0.87 5.38 -3.00
N MET A 116 -0.36 6.50 -3.50
CA MET A 116 0.58 7.37 -2.77
C MET A 116 -0.03 8.00 -1.52
N SER A 117 -1.33 8.30 -1.54
CA SER A 117 -2.07 8.82 -0.39
C SER A 117 -2.60 7.74 0.58
N GLY A 118 -2.46 6.45 0.22
CA GLY A 118 -3.00 5.31 0.98
C GLY A 118 -2.02 4.71 1.99
N SER A 119 -2.36 3.52 2.51
CA SER A 119 -1.53 2.76 3.47
C SER A 119 -0.48 1.86 2.82
N GLY A 120 -0.46 1.78 1.49
CA GLY A 120 0.55 1.01 0.75
C GLY A 120 1.98 1.51 0.96
N PRO A 121 2.26 2.82 0.76
CA PRO A 121 3.58 3.38 1.01
C PRO A 121 4.06 3.20 2.45
N THR A 122 3.19 3.39 3.44
CA THR A 122 3.58 3.22 4.86
C THR A 122 4.05 1.81 5.15
N ALA A 123 3.37 0.79 4.61
CA ALA A 123 3.78 -0.60 4.78
C ALA A 123 5.17 -0.89 4.19
N LEU A 124 5.51 -0.27 3.05
CA LEU A 124 6.84 -0.38 2.44
C LEU A 124 7.94 0.33 3.25
N PHE A 125 7.63 1.44 3.91
CA PHE A 125 8.59 2.13 4.80
C PHE A 125 8.78 1.43 6.13
N ASP A 126 7.77 0.70 6.61
CA ASP A 126 7.83 -0.04 7.87
C ASP A 126 8.53 -1.41 7.71
N LEU A 127 8.56 -1.98 6.50
CA LEU A 127 9.16 -3.30 6.20
C LEU A 127 10.66 -3.43 6.53
N PRO A 128 11.53 -2.43 6.27
CA PRO A 128 12.94 -2.46 6.67
C PRO A 128 13.19 -2.52 8.18
N TRP A 129 12.18 -2.26 9.02
CA TRP A 129 12.29 -2.33 10.49
C TRP A 129 12.07 -3.74 11.04
N LEU A 130 11.61 -4.68 10.21
CA LEU A 130 11.42 -6.09 10.61
C LEU A 130 12.70 -6.72 11.19
N PRO A 131 13.90 -6.58 10.60
CA PRO A 131 15.14 -7.10 11.19
C PRO A 131 15.48 -6.47 12.55
N LEU A 132 15.15 -5.20 12.78
CA LEU A 132 15.36 -4.56 14.08
C LEU A 132 14.49 -5.23 15.14
N TYR A 133 13.20 -5.46 14.84
CA TYR A 133 12.30 -6.16 15.74
C TYR A 133 12.78 -7.58 16.03
N LEU A 134 13.20 -8.33 15.00
CA LEU A 134 13.79 -9.67 15.19
C LEU A 134 15.05 -9.62 16.05
N ALA A 135 15.94 -8.65 15.84
CA ALA A 135 17.17 -8.51 16.62
C ALA A 135 16.88 -8.30 18.11
N ILE A 136 15.86 -7.51 18.44
CA ILE A 136 15.41 -7.31 19.83
C ILE A 136 14.87 -8.61 20.43
N ILE A 137 14.08 -9.39 19.68
CA ILE A 137 13.59 -10.69 20.14
C ILE A 137 14.76 -11.67 20.38
N PHE A 138 15.75 -11.68 19.48
CA PHE A 138 16.97 -12.49 19.64
C PHE A 138 17.78 -12.07 20.87
N MET A 139 17.79 -10.77 21.21
CA MET A 139 18.46 -10.26 22.41
C MET A 139 17.77 -10.74 23.70
N PHE A 140 16.45 -10.96 23.68
CA PHE A 140 15.75 -11.55 24.82
C PHE A 140 16.05 -13.04 24.99
N HIS A 141 15.90 -13.83 23.93
CA HIS A 141 16.21 -15.24 23.96
C HIS A 141 16.39 -15.82 22.55
N VAL A 142 17.41 -16.64 22.35
CA VAL A 142 17.75 -17.23 21.04
C VAL A 142 16.61 -18.11 20.50
N LEU A 143 15.99 -18.94 21.36
CA LEU A 143 14.85 -19.78 20.96
C LEU A 143 13.63 -18.95 20.51
N LEU A 144 13.31 -17.85 21.18
CA LEU A 144 12.22 -16.94 20.79
C LEU A 144 12.54 -16.20 19.48
N GLY A 145 13.80 -15.80 19.31
CA GLY A 145 14.29 -15.22 18.06
C GLY A 145 14.17 -16.20 16.90
N LEU A 146 14.54 -17.46 17.11
CA LEU A 146 14.45 -18.52 16.09
C LEU A 146 12.99 -18.80 15.70
N THR A 147 12.07 -18.89 16.65
CA THR A 147 10.64 -19.08 16.35
C THR A 147 10.08 -17.91 15.56
N ALA A 148 10.40 -16.67 15.95
CA ALA A 148 9.99 -15.48 15.23
C ALA A 148 10.61 -15.42 13.82
N LEU A 149 11.87 -15.83 13.67
CA LEU A 149 12.57 -15.90 12.38
C LEU A 149 11.92 -16.91 11.44
N VAL A 150 11.59 -18.11 11.92
CA VAL A 150 10.89 -19.13 11.12
C VAL A 150 9.53 -18.58 10.68
N GLY A 151 8.75 -17.98 11.59
CA GLY A 151 7.48 -17.36 11.25
C GLY A 151 7.61 -16.25 10.20
N ALA A 152 8.62 -15.39 10.34
CA ALA A 152 8.92 -14.34 9.37
C ALA A 152 9.29 -14.90 8.00
N ILE A 153 10.15 -15.93 7.93
CA ILE A 153 10.52 -16.59 6.68
C ILE A 153 9.28 -17.18 6.00
N VAL A 154 8.43 -17.90 6.72
CA VAL A 154 7.23 -18.51 6.15
C VAL A 154 6.27 -17.43 5.61
N LEU A 155 6.08 -16.32 6.34
CA LEU A 155 5.24 -15.21 5.88
C LEU A 155 5.83 -14.48 4.67
N VAL A 156 7.15 -14.29 4.63
CA VAL A 156 7.83 -13.71 3.46
C VAL A 156 7.67 -14.63 2.24
N LEU A 157 7.85 -15.94 2.40
CA LEU A 157 7.64 -16.91 1.32
C LEU A 157 6.19 -16.90 0.83
N LEU A 158 5.23 -16.85 1.75
CA LEU A 158 3.80 -16.72 1.45
C LEU A 158 3.53 -15.44 0.64
N THR A 159 4.15 -14.32 1.03
CA THR A 159 4.01 -13.02 0.35
C THR A 159 4.58 -13.06 -1.06
N VAL A 160 5.77 -13.64 -1.25
CA VAL A 160 6.40 -13.79 -2.57
C VAL A 160 5.57 -14.71 -3.47
N TYR A 161 4.98 -15.77 -2.91
CA TYR A 161 4.12 -16.68 -3.64
C TYR A 161 2.79 -16.00 -4.03
N ALA A 162 2.19 -15.25 -3.11
CA ALA A 162 1.01 -14.43 -3.35
C ALA A 162 1.27 -13.38 -4.44
N GLU A 163 2.43 -12.72 -4.43
CA GLU A 163 2.84 -11.77 -5.46
C GLU A 163 2.85 -12.42 -6.84
N ARG A 164 3.47 -13.60 -6.98
CA ARG A 164 3.60 -14.28 -8.28
C ARG A 164 2.25 -14.70 -8.84
N LEU A 165 1.35 -15.20 -8.00
CA LEU A 165 0.02 -15.64 -8.41
C LEU A 165 -0.89 -14.46 -8.74
N THR A 166 -0.80 -13.36 -7.99
CA THR A 166 -1.66 -12.18 -8.19
C THR A 166 -1.27 -11.35 -9.41
N ARG A 167 0.00 -11.40 -9.84
CA ARG A 167 0.52 -10.55 -10.92
C ARG A 167 -0.19 -10.76 -12.27
N LYS A 168 -0.44 -12.01 -12.67
CA LYS A 168 -1.10 -12.31 -13.96
C LYS A 168 -2.56 -11.83 -13.97
N PRO A 169 -3.44 -12.24 -13.02
CA PRO A 169 -4.83 -11.81 -13.00
C PRO A 169 -5.02 -10.30 -12.86
N VAL A 170 -4.16 -9.60 -12.12
CA VAL A 170 -4.23 -8.13 -12.04
C VAL A 170 -3.90 -7.48 -13.40
N THR A 171 -2.94 -8.03 -14.13
CA THR A 171 -2.58 -7.51 -15.46
C THR A 171 -3.69 -7.79 -16.47
N SER A 172 -4.20 -9.02 -16.52
CA SER A 172 -5.32 -9.41 -17.39
C SER A 172 -6.58 -8.62 -17.06
N GLY A 173 -6.93 -8.49 -15.78
CA GLY A 173 -8.08 -7.72 -15.32
C GLY A 173 -8.00 -6.23 -15.68
N THR A 174 -6.80 -5.66 -15.70
CA THR A 174 -6.60 -4.28 -16.17
C THR A 174 -6.85 -4.17 -17.67
N GLN A 175 -6.42 -5.15 -18.47
CA GLN A 175 -6.64 -5.17 -19.92
C GLN A 175 -8.11 -5.35 -20.29
N THR A 176 -8.79 -6.33 -19.68
CA THR A 176 -10.23 -6.56 -19.89
C THR A 176 -11.06 -5.36 -19.41
N GLY A 177 -10.61 -4.68 -18.34
CA GLY A 177 -11.18 -3.43 -17.88
C GLY A 177 -11.08 -2.29 -18.92
N ILE A 178 -9.93 -2.16 -19.60
CA ILE A 178 -9.75 -1.19 -20.69
C ILE A 178 -10.69 -1.50 -21.86
N VAL A 179 -10.81 -2.77 -22.26
CA VAL A 179 -11.71 -3.19 -23.35
C VAL A 179 -13.17 -2.88 -23.00
N ARG A 180 -13.61 -3.25 -21.79
CA ARG A 180 -14.97 -2.97 -21.28
C ARG A 180 -15.28 -1.47 -21.33
N ASN A 181 -14.37 -0.63 -20.83
CA ASN A 181 -14.55 0.83 -20.83
C ASN A 181 -14.53 1.41 -22.25
N GLY A 182 -13.68 0.88 -23.13
CA GLY A 182 -13.62 1.26 -24.54
C GLY A 182 -14.93 0.99 -25.27
N LEU A 183 -15.58 -0.17 -25.02
CA LEU A 183 -16.89 -0.49 -25.58
C LEU A 183 -17.97 0.50 -25.10
N THR A 184 -17.97 0.87 -23.82
CA THR A 184 -18.91 1.88 -23.28
C THR A 184 -18.71 3.25 -23.93
N LEU A 185 -17.46 3.71 -24.07
CA LEU A 185 -17.16 5.00 -24.72
C LEU A 185 -17.53 5.00 -26.21
N ALA A 186 -17.24 3.91 -26.91
CA ALA A 186 -17.64 3.75 -28.32
C ALA A 186 -19.16 3.70 -28.48
N GLY A 187 -19.86 3.07 -27.54
CA GLY A 187 -21.33 3.05 -27.47
C GLY A 187 -21.90 4.45 -27.29
N ASN A 188 -21.41 5.21 -26.31
CA ASN A 188 -21.84 6.58 -26.07
C ASN A 188 -21.59 7.52 -27.27
N ARG A 189 -20.43 7.41 -27.91
CA ARG A 189 -20.09 8.24 -29.08
C ARG A 189 -20.98 7.96 -30.29
N ASN A 190 -21.46 6.73 -30.44
CA ASN A 190 -22.28 6.31 -31.58
C ASN A 190 -23.73 6.01 -31.17
N ALA A 191 -24.21 6.62 -30.08
CA ALA A 191 -25.52 6.30 -29.50
C ALA A 191 -26.68 6.53 -30.49
N GLU A 192 -26.62 7.61 -31.27
CA GLU A 192 -27.62 7.92 -32.31
C GLU A 192 -27.68 6.84 -33.38
N VAL A 193 -26.53 6.35 -33.84
CA VAL A 193 -26.44 5.29 -34.86
C VAL A 193 -26.94 3.95 -34.29
N ILE A 194 -26.57 3.64 -33.04
CA ILE A 194 -27.01 2.42 -32.36
C ILE A 194 -28.53 2.43 -32.16
N ALA A 195 -29.10 3.57 -31.80
CA ALA A 195 -30.54 3.74 -31.65
C ALA A 195 -31.26 3.66 -33.00
N ALA A 196 -30.78 4.38 -34.02
CA ALA A 196 -31.38 4.42 -35.36
C ALA A 196 -31.38 3.06 -36.06
N LEU A 197 -30.33 2.24 -35.85
CA LEU A 197 -30.20 0.90 -36.45
C LEU A 197 -30.75 -0.22 -35.55
N GLY A 198 -31.31 0.10 -34.37
CA GLY A 198 -31.80 -0.90 -33.42
C GLY A 198 -30.72 -1.85 -32.88
N MET A 199 -29.44 -1.46 -32.92
CA MET A 199 -28.29 -2.30 -32.59
C MET A 199 -28.01 -2.42 -31.09
N GLY A 200 -28.83 -1.81 -30.23
CA GLY A 200 -28.63 -1.76 -28.78
C GLY A 200 -28.41 -3.13 -28.14
N GLY A 201 -29.23 -4.12 -28.47
CA GLY A 201 -29.10 -5.48 -27.93
C GLY A 201 -27.78 -6.17 -28.30
N ARG A 202 -27.30 -5.97 -29.54
CA ARG A 202 -26.02 -6.53 -29.99
C ARG A 202 -24.83 -5.87 -29.29
N MET A 203 -24.90 -4.56 -29.05
CA MET A 203 -23.87 -3.84 -28.30
C MET A 203 -23.88 -4.25 -26.82
N ALA A 204 -25.06 -4.44 -26.24
CA ALA A 204 -25.21 -4.93 -24.88
C ALA A 204 -24.61 -6.33 -24.71
N ALA A 205 -24.89 -7.27 -25.62
CA ALA A 205 -24.30 -8.61 -25.59
C ALA A 205 -22.77 -8.59 -25.69
N LYS A 206 -22.22 -7.73 -26.55
CA LYS A 206 -20.76 -7.57 -26.69
C LYS A 206 -20.11 -6.97 -25.43
N TRP A 207 -20.80 -6.00 -24.80
CA TRP A 207 -20.34 -5.45 -23.53
C TRP A 207 -20.45 -6.46 -22.40
N GLU A 208 -21.50 -7.27 -22.37
CA GLU A 208 -21.71 -8.32 -21.37
C GLU A 208 -20.63 -9.40 -21.43
N GLU A 209 -20.21 -9.81 -22.63
CA GLU A 209 -19.05 -10.70 -22.83
C GLU A 209 -17.77 -10.10 -22.23
N ALA A 210 -17.42 -8.87 -22.61
CA ALA A 210 -16.25 -8.19 -22.06
C ALA A 210 -16.35 -7.97 -20.54
N ASN A 211 -17.55 -7.73 -20.03
CA ASN A 211 -17.82 -7.57 -18.61
C ASN A 211 -17.69 -8.89 -17.85
N ARG A 212 -18.12 -10.01 -18.43
CA ARG A 212 -17.94 -11.35 -17.85
C ARG A 212 -16.47 -11.72 -17.74
N ASP A 213 -15.66 -11.42 -18.76
CA ASP A 213 -14.21 -11.66 -18.73
C ASP A 213 -13.54 -10.79 -17.66
N TYR A 214 -13.91 -9.50 -17.59
CA TYR A 214 -13.44 -8.61 -16.52
C TYR A 214 -13.82 -9.11 -15.12
N LEU A 215 -15.06 -9.57 -14.93
CA LEU A 215 -15.52 -10.11 -13.65
C LEU A 215 -14.86 -11.45 -13.29
N ALA A 216 -14.50 -12.28 -14.26
CA ALA A 216 -13.75 -13.51 -14.02
C ALA A 216 -12.34 -13.21 -13.49
N GLU A 217 -11.62 -12.29 -14.13
CA GLU A 217 -10.30 -11.85 -13.67
C GLU A 217 -10.36 -11.14 -12.31
N GLN A 218 -11.35 -10.27 -12.11
CA GLN A 218 -11.55 -9.58 -10.84
C GLN A 218 -11.87 -10.55 -9.68
N ARG A 219 -12.63 -11.62 -9.95
CA ARG A 219 -12.86 -12.70 -8.98
C ARG A 219 -11.57 -13.43 -8.66
N SER A 220 -10.80 -13.85 -9.67
CA SER A 220 -9.50 -14.50 -9.46
C SER A 220 -8.56 -13.66 -8.61
N VAL A 221 -8.46 -12.34 -8.87
CA VAL A 221 -7.67 -11.42 -8.05
C VAL A 221 -8.17 -11.39 -6.60
N SER A 222 -9.49 -11.33 -6.39
CA SER A 222 -10.09 -11.26 -5.06
C SER A 222 -9.92 -12.57 -4.28
N ASP A 223 -10.07 -13.72 -4.94
CA ASP A 223 -9.94 -15.05 -4.33
C ASP A 223 -8.50 -15.30 -3.90
N ILE A 224 -7.53 -14.96 -4.77
CA ILE A 224 -6.10 -15.07 -4.47
C ILE A 224 -5.74 -14.11 -3.33
N ALA A 225 -6.03 -12.82 -3.46
CA ALA A 225 -5.65 -11.83 -2.44
C ALA A 225 -6.34 -12.07 -1.09
N GLY A 226 -7.63 -12.43 -1.11
CA GLY A 226 -8.41 -12.77 0.07
C GLY A 226 -7.94 -14.05 0.73
N GLY A 227 -7.68 -15.10 -0.05
CA GLY A 227 -7.15 -16.38 0.44
C GLY A 227 -5.78 -16.23 1.10
N PHE A 228 -4.83 -15.56 0.42
CA PHE A 228 -3.50 -15.29 1.00
C PHE A 228 -3.57 -14.38 2.23
N GLY A 229 -4.44 -13.36 2.21
CA GLY A 229 -4.67 -12.51 3.38
C GLY A 229 -5.20 -13.29 4.59
N ALA A 230 -6.12 -14.24 4.36
CA ALA A 230 -6.65 -15.11 5.42
C ALA A 230 -5.58 -16.07 5.97
N VAL A 231 -4.81 -16.72 5.10
CA VAL A 231 -3.71 -17.61 5.49
C VAL A 231 -2.62 -16.86 6.25
N SER A 232 -2.25 -15.64 5.81
CA SER A 232 -1.27 -14.80 6.50
C SER A 232 -1.75 -14.43 7.91
N LYS A 233 -3.01 -14.02 8.05
CA LYS A 233 -3.63 -13.72 9.34
C LYS A 233 -3.64 -14.95 10.27
N MET A 234 -4.01 -16.11 9.75
CA MET A 234 -4.01 -17.38 10.49
C MET A 234 -2.60 -17.74 10.96
N LEU A 235 -1.61 -17.69 10.06
CA LEU A 235 -0.22 -18.03 10.37
C LEU A 235 0.36 -17.08 11.43
N ARG A 236 0.00 -15.79 11.38
CA ARG A 236 0.38 -14.82 12.42
C ARG A 236 -0.25 -15.14 13.77
N MET A 237 -1.53 -15.51 13.82
CA MET A 237 -2.17 -15.93 15.08
C MET A 237 -1.53 -17.21 15.63
N LEU A 238 -1.23 -18.18 14.76
CA LEU A 238 -0.49 -19.39 15.14
C LEU A 238 0.91 -19.06 15.66
N LEU A 239 1.64 -18.15 15.01
CA LEU A 239 2.95 -17.73 15.48
C LEU A 239 2.87 -17.04 16.84
N GLN A 240 1.89 -16.16 17.07
CA GLN A 240 1.68 -15.53 18.37
C GLN A 240 1.40 -16.58 19.46
N SER A 241 0.57 -17.58 19.19
CA SER A 241 0.32 -18.69 20.12
C SER A 241 1.55 -19.56 20.32
N ALA A 242 2.32 -19.85 19.28
CA ALA A 242 3.57 -20.61 19.36
C ALA A 242 4.64 -19.87 20.17
N MET A 243 4.76 -18.54 20.00
CA MET A 243 5.64 -17.68 20.80
C MET A 243 5.28 -17.73 22.29
N LEU A 244 3.98 -17.71 22.63
CA LEU A 244 3.54 -17.89 24.02
C LEU A 244 3.84 -19.30 24.54
N GLY A 245 3.63 -20.33 23.74
CA GLY A 245 3.91 -21.73 24.11
C GLY A 245 5.39 -21.99 24.37
N VAL A 246 6.27 -21.57 23.46
CA VAL A 246 7.73 -21.68 23.62
C VAL A 246 8.21 -20.80 24.77
N GLY A 247 7.66 -19.59 24.90
CA GLY A 247 7.96 -18.72 26.02
C GLY A 247 7.59 -19.35 27.37
N ALA A 248 6.40 -19.95 27.49
CA ALA A 248 5.96 -20.62 28.70
C ALA A 248 6.91 -21.77 29.10
N TRP A 249 7.35 -22.56 28.12
CA TRP A 249 8.35 -23.60 28.35
C TRP A 249 9.67 -23.03 28.88
N LEU A 250 10.16 -21.92 28.31
CA LEU A 250 11.39 -21.24 28.79
C LEU A 250 11.26 -20.66 30.21
N VAL A 251 10.07 -20.17 30.59
CA VAL A 251 9.82 -19.72 31.97
C VAL A 251 9.80 -20.89 32.96
N ILE A 252 9.24 -22.04 32.56
CA ILE A 252 9.29 -23.25 33.39
C ILE A 252 10.75 -23.67 33.64
N GLU A 253 11.60 -23.55 32.62
CA GLU A 253 13.05 -23.81 32.74
C GLU A 253 13.83 -22.66 33.42
N GLN A 254 13.16 -21.61 33.89
CA GLN A 254 13.75 -20.44 34.55
C GLN A 254 14.77 -19.67 33.68
N GLN A 255 14.69 -19.79 32.35
CA GLN A 255 15.57 -19.11 31.40
C GLN A 255 15.03 -17.75 30.93
N ALA A 256 13.75 -17.47 31.15
CA ALA A 256 13.09 -16.23 30.78
C ALA A 256 12.15 -15.75 31.90
N THR A 257 11.75 -14.48 31.86
CA THR A 257 10.72 -13.90 32.73
C THR A 257 9.36 -13.88 32.04
N ALA A 258 8.28 -13.76 32.82
CA ALA A 258 6.94 -13.60 32.28
C ALA A 258 6.81 -12.34 31.39
N GLY A 259 7.50 -11.24 31.76
CA GLY A 259 7.54 -10.03 30.96
C GLY A 259 8.19 -10.25 29.59
N ILE A 260 9.27 -11.03 29.52
CA ILE A 260 9.95 -11.34 28.26
C ILE A 260 9.04 -12.12 27.31
N ILE A 261 8.28 -13.12 27.80
CA ILE A 261 7.36 -13.90 26.94
C ILE A 261 6.35 -12.98 26.25
N ILE A 262 5.65 -12.17 27.05
CA ILE A 262 4.55 -11.33 26.56
C ILE A 262 5.09 -10.28 25.60
N THR A 263 6.20 -9.64 25.97
CA THR A 263 6.90 -8.64 25.15
C THR A 263 7.33 -9.24 23.81
N ALA A 264 7.98 -10.41 23.81
CA ALA A 264 8.42 -11.08 22.59
C ALA A 264 7.25 -11.48 21.68
N SER A 265 6.15 -11.98 22.24
CA SER A 265 4.95 -12.32 21.46
C SER A 265 4.31 -11.09 20.80
N ILE A 266 4.16 -9.99 21.55
CA ILE A 266 3.63 -8.72 21.01
C ILE A 266 4.56 -8.18 19.91
N LEU A 267 5.87 -8.17 20.17
CA LEU A 267 6.87 -7.65 19.23
C LEU A 267 6.89 -8.47 17.93
N SER A 268 6.73 -9.80 18.02
CA SER A 268 6.63 -10.68 16.84
C SER A 268 5.41 -10.34 15.98
N GLY A 269 4.25 -10.08 16.60
CA GLY A 269 3.05 -9.66 15.90
C GLY A 269 3.22 -8.32 15.18
N ARG A 270 3.94 -7.39 15.81
CA ARG A 270 4.25 -6.07 15.24
C ARG A 270 5.24 -6.16 14.08
N ALA A 271 6.29 -6.96 14.21
CA ALA A 271 7.29 -7.18 13.17
C ALA A 271 6.66 -7.66 11.85
N LEU A 272 5.57 -8.42 11.94
CA LEU A 272 4.91 -9.07 10.80
C LEU A 272 3.71 -8.29 10.27
N ALA A 273 3.19 -7.31 11.03
CA ALA A 273 2.05 -6.51 10.60
C ALA A 273 2.26 -5.77 9.25
N PRO A 274 3.45 -5.22 8.93
CA PRO A 274 3.70 -4.62 7.62
C PRO A 274 3.54 -5.60 6.46
N VAL A 275 3.87 -6.88 6.67
CA VAL A 275 3.72 -7.93 5.64
C VAL A 275 2.24 -8.11 5.28
N ASP A 276 1.36 -8.17 6.27
CA ASP A 276 -0.08 -8.26 6.04
C ASP A 276 -0.62 -7.03 5.31
N LEU A 277 -0.15 -5.85 5.66
CA LEU A 277 -0.53 -4.60 4.98
C LEU A 277 -0.06 -4.57 3.53
N VAL A 278 1.11 -5.12 3.23
CA VAL A 278 1.61 -5.27 1.86
C VAL A 278 0.72 -6.21 1.07
N ILE A 279 0.36 -7.38 1.62
CA ILE A 279 -0.56 -8.33 0.96
C ILE A 279 -1.93 -7.69 0.69
N ALA A 280 -2.50 -7.02 1.70
CA ALA A 280 -3.81 -6.37 1.59
C ALA A 280 -3.83 -5.24 0.55
N ASN A 281 -2.72 -4.50 0.40
CA ASN A 281 -2.60 -3.40 -0.56
C ASN A 281 -1.93 -3.78 -1.89
N TRP A 282 -1.63 -5.07 -2.09
CA TRP A 282 -0.82 -5.53 -3.22
C TRP A 282 -1.47 -5.22 -4.57
N LYS A 283 -2.79 -5.43 -4.68
CA LYS A 283 -3.57 -5.10 -5.88
C LYS A 283 -3.41 -3.63 -6.24
N TRP A 284 -3.58 -2.73 -5.26
CA TRP A 284 -3.45 -1.28 -5.47
C TRP A 284 -2.05 -0.89 -5.89
N PHE A 285 -1.01 -1.52 -5.32
CA PHE A 285 0.38 -1.32 -5.73
C PHE A 285 0.62 -1.73 -7.19
N LEU A 286 0.15 -2.92 -7.58
CA LEU A 286 0.31 -3.40 -8.96
C LEU A 286 -0.44 -2.51 -9.96
N THR A 287 -1.68 -2.11 -9.67
CA THR A 287 -2.47 -1.21 -10.52
C THR A 287 -1.77 0.15 -10.68
N ALA A 288 -1.30 0.74 -9.58
CA ALA A 288 -0.55 2.00 -9.62
C ALA A 288 0.75 1.87 -10.41
N ARG A 289 1.51 0.77 -10.22
CA ARG A 289 2.76 0.50 -10.96
C ARG A 289 2.50 0.39 -12.46
N GLN A 290 1.45 -0.32 -12.87
CA GLN A 290 1.08 -0.45 -14.29
C GLN A 290 0.63 0.88 -14.88
N GLY A 291 -0.19 1.64 -14.15
CA GLY A 291 -0.61 2.99 -14.54
C GLY A 291 0.59 3.93 -14.71
N TRP A 292 1.53 3.92 -13.77
CA TRP A 292 2.77 4.69 -13.87
C TRP A 292 3.63 4.33 -15.09
N GLN A 293 3.76 3.03 -15.40
CA GLN A 293 4.49 2.59 -16.59
C GLN A 293 3.81 3.04 -17.89
N ARG A 294 2.47 2.98 -17.97
CA ARG A 294 1.70 3.47 -19.12
C ARG A 294 1.84 4.99 -19.28
N LEU A 295 1.68 5.72 -18.18
CA LEU A 295 1.87 7.18 -18.14
C LEU A 295 3.26 7.58 -18.63
N ASN A 296 4.33 6.95 -18.12
CA ASN A 296 5.69 7.27 -18.56
C ASN A 296 5.91 7.00 -20.04
N ARG A 297 5.41 5.88 -20.58
CA ARG A 297 5.48 5.58 -22.02
C ARG A 297 4.74 6.64 -22.85
N MET A 298 3.54 7.02 -22.42
CA MET A 298 2.74 8.05 -23.08
C MET A 298 3.44 9.42 -23.06
N LEU A 299 3.92 9.85 -21.89
CA LEU A 299 4.59 11.14 -21.70
C LEU A 299 5.95 11.21 -22.40
N ALA A 300 6.62 10.07 -22.60
CA ALA A 300 7.83 9.97 -23.41
C ALA A 300 7.52 10.09 -24.90
N ALA A 301 6.42 9.51 -25.38
CA ALA A 301 5.97 9.62 -26.77
C ALA A 301 5.39 11.01 -27.12
N MET A 302 4.95 11.77 -26.11
CA MET A 302 4.46 13.14 -26.24
C MET A 302 5.24 14.08 -25.31
N PRO A 303 6.47 14.46 -25.71
CA PRO A 303 7.19 15.50 -24.98
C PRO A 303 6.35 16.78 -24.92
N ALA A 304 6.46 17.52 -23.80
CA ALA A 304 5.75 18.77 -23.63
C ALA A 304 6.09 19.70 -24.81
N ASP A 305 5.06 20.34 -25.40
CA ASP A 305 5.31 21.30 -26.47
C ASP A 305 6.30 22.34 -25.98
N ALA A 306 7.33 22.61 -26.78
CA ALA A 306 8.08 23.84 -26.64
C ALA A 306 7.09 25.02 -26.65
N ARG A 307 7.33 26.01 -25.79
CA ARG A 307 6.50 27.22 -25.59
C ARG A 307 5.78 27.62 -26.88
N PRO A 308 4.47 27.91 -26.84
CA PRO A 308 3.73 28.28 -28.05
C PRO A 308 4.50 29.38 -28.78
N MET A 309 4.82 29.15 -30.06
CA MET A 309 5.48 30.14 -30.91
C MET A 309 4.74 31.47 -30.73
N ALA A 310 5.46 32.50 -30.33
CA ALA A 310 4.93 33.84 -30.19
C ALA A 310 4.31 34.24 -31.53
N ARG A 311 2.98 34.27 -31.60
CA ARG A 311 2.30 34.73 -32.80
C ARG A 311 2.65 36.21 -32.97
N PRO A 312 3.17 36.65 -34.13
CA PRO A 312 3.35 38.08 -34.36
C PRO A 312 2.00 38.76 -34.19
N MET A 313 1.97 39.82 -33.37
CA MET A 313 0.76 40.62 -33.17
C MET A 313 0.23 41.06 -34.55
N PRO A 314 -1.07 40.95 -34.82
CA PRO A 314 -1.63 41.43 -36.08
C PRO A 314 -1.32 42.92 -36.20
N ALA A 315 -0.47 43.27 -37.17
CA ALA A 315 -0.21 44.65 -37.52
C ALA A 315 -1.52 45.23 -38.06
N ARG A 316 -2.02 46.28 -37.41
CA ARG A 316 -3.12 47.09 -37.90
C ARG A 316 -2.66 47.68 -39.23
N HIS A 317 -3.20 47.20 -40.36
CA HIS A 317 -3.12 47.93 -41.61
C HIS A 317 -3.98 49.19 -41.44
N VAL A 318 -3.29 50.33 -41.37
CA VAL A 318 -3.88 51.68 -41.48
C VAL A 318 -4.00 52.01 -42.96
#